data_AF-A0A7W1LZH9-F1
#
_entry.id   AF-A0A7W1LZH9-F1
#
_cell.length_a   1.000
_cell.length_b   1.000
_cell.length_c   1.000
_cell.angle_alpha   90.00
_cell.angle_beta   90.00
_cell.angle_gamma   90.00
#
_symmetry.space_group_name_H-M   'P 1'
#
loop_
_entity.id
_entity.type
_entity.pdbx_description
1 polymer ?
#
loop_
_entity_poly.entity_id
_entity_poly.type
_entity_poly.pdbx_seq_one_letter_code
_entity_poly.pdbx_strand_id
1 'polypeptide(L)'
;ADAARRRAEEAALRLADMRRRAEEEVRQREEAEAARLHSEEEARRAQEEAERARVEREEAAARQREEEERHRAAEARRIEEEAQRQRIEAEAEAQRQRDEAEAEHARAEEERARAEEESRRHAEEERRRAEEEDRQRAEAEAARIHFEREAAERRRTEEAKAAAYANIERIEPGSTEDAVTPAMQSELFESTLAAEPPSFGSSHEASAETVERNASDWVSVDFNKPEVLPVAPTPVSAASTPVFDDAAITEYEGAEAGALSITDIEESSADSEIKEIELVPTGRGGAFADDDFASVPGGIMRRLSSEVASERAAAVTDLARVGGDDAFREISAAFDDPAQLVRDAAARALFDLHDDHASSFTRALREAPADRRRRIGQALASSGLATEAISHLMGESREKTYDAFSLLFLMSKAGEVQPLMRSIEEHPNSEVRLAVVKLLALSGQQDILPAFRRLAVRGSLPTEVRSAVMEAIYQISSQPSTDTTHVA
;
A
#
# COMPACT_ATOMS: atom_id res chain seq x y z
N ALA A 1 -76.45 108.47 32.17
CA ALA A 1 -75.22 107.95 31.51
C ALA A 1 -74.43 107.04 32.44
N ASP A 2 -74.09 107.47 33.66
CA ASP A 2 -73.23 106.69 34.57
C ASP A 2 -73.81 105.35 35.05
N ALA A 3 -75.11 105.25 35.32
CA ALA A 3 -75.74 103.97 35.71
C ALA A 3 -75.69 102.92 34.58
N ALA A 4 -75.68 103.34 33.31
CA ALA A 4 -75.55 102.44 32.17
C ALA A 4 -74.08 101.99 31.99
N ARG A 5 -73.10 102.87 32.25
CA ARG A 5 -71.67 102.51 32.27
C ARG A 5 -71.35 101.48 33.36
N ARG A 6 -71.85 101.67 34.59
CA ARG A 6 -71.62 100.70 35.68
C ARG A 6 -72.24 99.33 35.40
N ARG A 7 -73.43 99.27 34.79
CA ARG A 7 -74.05 98.00 34.38
C ARG A 7 -73.28 97.33 33.23
N ALA A 8 -72.73 98.11 32.29
CA ALA A 8 -71.89 97.59 31.23
C ALA A 8 -70.55 97.06 31.76
N GLU A 9 -69.93 97.75 32.73
CA GLU A 9 -68.72 97.30 33.42
C GLU A 9 -68.97 96.04 34.26
N GLU A 10 -70.06 95.97 35.03
CA GLU A 10 -70.44 94.75 35.76
C GLU A 10 -70.75 93.58 34.82
N ALA A 11 -71.41 93.83 33.70
CA ALA A 11 -71.67 92.80 32.69
C ALA A 11 -70.37 92.32 32.03
N ALA A 12 -69.42 93.22 31.75
CA ALA A 12 -68.10 92.88 31.22
C ALA A 12 -67.26 92.08 32.23
N LEU A 13 -67.31 92.43 33.52
CA LEU A 13 -66.64 91.68 34.58
C LEU A 13 -67.19 90.26 34.71
N ARG A 14 -68.53 90.11 34.67
CA ARG A 14 -69.18 88.79 34.68
C ARG A 14 -68.82 87.97 33.44
N LEU A 15 -68.72 88.59 32.27
CA LEU A 15 -68.30 87.91 31.04
C LEU A 15 -66.83 87.45 31.12
N ALA A 16 -65.96 88.28 31.71
CA ALA A 16 -64.55 87.96 31.92
C ALA A 16 -64.36 86.83 32.95
N ASP A 17 -65.15 86.82 34.02
CA ASP A 17 -65.15 85.73 35.02
C ASP A 17 -65.72 84.43 34.43
N MET A 18 -66.78 84.49 33.62
CA MET A 18 -67.27 83.31 32.89
C MET A 18 -66.23 82.78 31.90
N ARG A 19 -65.51 83.66 31.20
CA ARG A 19 -64.43 83.27 30.29
C ARG A 19 -63.26 82.62 31.03
N ARG A 20 -62.86 83.18 32.19
CA ARG A 20 -61.79 82.61 33.01
C ARG A 20 -62.15 81.24 33.57
N ARG A 21 -63.40 81.06 34.02
CA ARG A 21 -63.92 79.75 34.45
C ARG A 21 -63.97 78.75 33.30
N ALA A 22 -64.39 79.18 32.12
CA ALA A 22 -64.39 78.31 30.93
C ALA A 22 -62.95 77.91 30.53
N GLU A 23 -61.99 78.84 30.58
CA GLU A 23 -60.57 78.56 30.32
C GLU A 23 -59.96 77.64 31.38
N GLU A 24 -60.30 77.80 32.67
CA GLU A 24 -59.90 76.90 33.75
C GLU A 24 -60.51 75.51 33.62
N GLU A 25 -61.78 75.39 33.21
CA GLU A 25 -62.42 74.10 32.95
C GLU A 25 -61.79 73.38 31.76
N VAL A 26 -61.43 74.09 30.69
CA VAL A 26 -60.69 73.52 29.56
C VAL A 26 -59.33 73.02 30.02
N ARG A 27 -58.59 73.83 30.78
CA ARG A 27 -57.29 73.44 31.32
C ARG A 27 -57.38 72.23 32.26
N GLN A 28 -58.40 72.16 33.11
CA GLN A 28 -58.61 70.99 33.97
C GLN A 28 -58.97 69.73 33.17
N ARG A 29 -59.71 69.86 32.06
CA ARG A 29 -59.99 68.74 31.16
C ARG A 29 -58.72 68.28 30.44
N GLU A 30 -57.91 69.21 29.94
CA GLU A 30 -56.63 68.91 29.30
C GLU A 30 -55.66 68.24 30.27
N GLU A 31 -55.55 68.73 31.51
CA GLU A 31 -54.71 68.13 32.56
C GLU A 31 -55.23 66.73 32.96
N ALA A 32 -56.55 66.53 33.06
CA ALA A 32 -57.14 65.22 33.35
C ALA A 32 -56.99 64.22 32.19
N GLU A 33 -57.06 64.70 30.94
CA GLU A 33 -56.83 63.88 29.74
C GLU A 33 -55.35 63.51 29.61
N ALA A 34 -54.43 64.45 29.86
CA ALA A 34 -53.00 64.18 29.90
C ALA A 34 -52.63 63.17 30.99
N ALA A 35 -53.23 63.27 32.18
CA ALA A 35 -53.02 62.31 33.26
C ALA A 35 -53.54 60.91 32.90
N ARG A 36 -54.69 60.81 32.20
CA ARG A 36 -55.23 59.54 31.70
C ARG A 36 -54.30 58.90 30.67
N LEU A 37 -53.84 59.68 29.68
CA LEU A 37 -52.91 59.19 28.65
C LEU A 37 -51.59 58.71 29.25
N HIS A 38 -51.03 59.45 30.22
CA HIS A 38 -49.82 59.00 30.92
C HIS A 38 -50.04 57.69 31.68
N SER A 39 -51.17 57.55 32.39
CA SER A 39 -51.48 56.31 33.11
C SER A 39 -51.71 55.11 32.17
N GLU A 40 -52.28 55.35 30.98
CA GLU A 40 -52.48 54.32 29.96
C GLU A 40 -51.15 53.92 29.30
N GLU A 41 -50.27 54.87 29.02
CA GLU A 41 -48.95 54.60 28.48
C GLU A 41 -48.07 53.84 29.48
N GLU A 42 -48.13 54.20 30.77
CA GLU A 42 -47.42 53.48 31.83
C GLU A 42 -47.94 52.04 31.99
N ALA A 43 -49.26 51.85 31.93
CA ALA A 43 -49.86 50.52 31.93
C ALA A 43 -49.44 49.69 30.69
N ARG A 44 -49.35 50.31 29.51
CA ARG A 44 -48.88 49.63 28.30
C ARG A 44 -47.42 49.21 28.41
N ARG A 45 -46.56 50.10 28.91
CA ARG A 45 -45.14 49.80 29.16
C ARG A 45 -44.97 48.67 30.16
N ALA A 46 -45.75 48.66 31.25
CA ALA A 46 -45.73 47.59 32.23
C ALA A 46 -46.19 46.24 31.65
N GLN A 47 -47.19 46.24 30.76
CA GLN A 47 -47.63 45.03 30.05
C GLN A 47 -46.56 44.52 29.08
N GLU A 48 -45.94 45.39 28.29
CA GLU A 48 -44.86 45.05 27.36
C GLU A 48 -43.64 44.47 28.12
N GLU A 49 -43.28 45.05 29.26
CA GLU A 49 -42.19 44.54 30.10
C GLU A 49 -42.52 43.17 30.70
N ALA A 50 -43.75 42.97 31.19
CA ALA A 50 -44.20 41.69 31.72
C ALA A 50 -44.21 40.58 30.65
N GLU A 51 -44.59 40.91 29.41
CA GLU A 51 -44.55 39.98 28.29
C GLU A 51 -43.11 39.60 27.92
N ARG A 52 -42.20 40.59 27.83
CA ARG A 52 -40.77 40.34 27.59
C ARG A 52 -40.17 39.44 28.67
N ALA A 53 -40.46 39.71 29.95
CA ALA A 53 -39.99 38.89 31.05
C ALA A 53 -40.57 37.46 31.02
N ARG A 54 -41.77 37.27 30.46
CA ARG A 54 -42.36 35.92 30.27
C ARG A 54 -41.61 35.15 29.18
N VAL A 55 -41.36 35.80 28.04
CA VAL A 55 -40.63 35.19 26.91
C VAL A 55 -39.20 34.83 27.33
N GLU A 56 -38.50 35.72 28.03
CA GLU A 56 -37.14 35.46 28.50
C GLU A 56 -37.07 34.26 29.47
N ARG A 57 -38.05 34.12 30.37
CA ARG A 57 -38.14 32.95 31.27
C ARG A 57 -38.44 31.66 30.51
N GLU A 58 -39.28 31.72 29.48
CA GLU A 58 -39.60 30.57 28.64
C GLU A 58 -38.40 30.13 27.81
N GLU A 59 -37.67 31.08 27.21
CA GLU A 59 -36.42 30.81 26.49
C GLU A 59 -35.33 30.27 27.41
N ALA A 60 -35.17 30.82 28.62
CA ALA A 60 -34.22 30.31 29.60
C ALA A 60 -34.55 28.87 30.01
N ALA A 61 -35.84 28.56 30.23
CA ALA A 61 -36.29 27.21 30.53
C ALA A 61 -36.09 26.26 29.35
N ALA A 62 -36.28 26.72 28.11
CA ALA A 62 -36.02 25.93 26.91
C ALA A 62 -34.53 25.60 26.76
N ARG A 63 -33.64 26.57 26.98
CA ARG A 63 -32.18 26.36 26.96
C ARG A 63 -31.74 25.34 28.02
N GLN A 64 -32.28 25.42 29.24
CA GLN A 64 -31.97 24.43 30.29
C GLN A 64 -32.41 23.02 29.90
N ARG A 65 -33.58 22.85 29.28
CA ARG A 65 -34.04 21.54 28.80
C ARG A 65 -33.14 20.99 27.70
N GLU A 66 -32.71 21.83 26.77
CA GLU A 66 -31.81 21.43 25.69
C GLU A 66 -30.42 21.03 26.24
N GLU A 67 -29.89 21.78 27.21
CA GLU A 67 -28.63 21.43 27.87
C GLU A 67 -28.71 20.12 28.64
N GLU A 68 -29.81 19.88 29.38
CA GLU A 68 -30.05 18.60 30.06
C GLU A 68 -30.17 17.44 29.06
N GLU A 69 -30.86 17.63 27.94
CA GLU A 69 -30.99 16.61 26.90
C GLU A 69 -29.65 16.30 26.25
N ARG A 70 -28.84 17.34 25.95
CA ARG A 70 -27.47 17.18 25.45
C ARG A 70 -26.59 16.43 26.45
N HIS A 71 -26.70 16.74 27.75
CA HIS A 71 -25.95 16.02 28.78
C HIS A 71 -26.37 14.55 28.87
N ARG A 72 -27.68 14.26 28.88
CA ARG A 72 -28.19 12.88 28.89
C ARG A 72 -27.79 12.11 27.63
N ALA A 73 -27.82 12.74 26.47
CA ALA A 73 -27.37 12.13 25.21
C ALA A 73 -25.86 11.86 25.21
N ALA A 74 -25.05 12.77 25.76
CA ALA A 74 -23.60 12.58 25.89
C ALA A 74 -23.27 11.44 26.87
N GLU A 75 -24.00 11.33 27.98
CA GLU A 75 -23.84 10.23 28.94
C GLU A 75 -24.25 8.88 28.33
N ALA A 76 -25.37 8.84 27.60
CA ALA A 76 -25.78 7.64 26.87
C ALA A 76 -24.73 7.19 25.84
N ARG A 77 -24.13 8.13 25.09
CA ARG A 77 -23.03 7.82 24.16
C ARG A 77 -21.80 7.25 24.87
N ARG A 78 -21.42 7.81 26.03
CA ARG A 78 -20.31 7.27 26.83
C ARG A 78 -20.56 5.84 27.28
N ILE A 79 -21.77 5.54 27.74
CA ILE A 79 -22.16 4.18 28.15
C ILE A 79 -22.11 3.22 26.96
N GLU A 80 -22.58 3.66 25.79
CA GLU A 80 -22.52 2.84 24.57
C GLU A 80 -21.08 2.59 24.10
N GLU A 81 -20.24 3.62 24.08
CA GLU A 81 -18.81 3.49 23.75
C GLU A 81 -18.08 2.57 24.72
N GLU A 82 -18.36 2.66 26.02
CA GLU A 82 -17.78 1.76 27.02
C GLU A 82 -18.25 0.32 26.83
N ALA A 83 -19.55 0.11 26.56
CA ALA A 83 -20.09 -1.21 26.24
C ALA A 83 -19.50 -1.80 24.94
N GLN A 84 -19.25 -0.97 23.93
CA GLN A 84 -18.57 -1.40 22.69
C GLN A 84 -17.11 -1.77 22.96
N ARG A 85 -16.38 -0.99 23.76
CA ARG A 85 -15.00 -1.33 24.17
C ARG A 85 -14.96 -2.66 24.92
N GLN A 86 -15.89 -2.88 25.85
CA GLN A 86 -15.98 -4.15 26.58
C GLN A 86 -16.29 -5.34 25.65
N ARG A 87 -17.13 -5.15 24.62
CA ARG A 87 -17.39 -6.20 23.61
C ARG A 87 -16.15 -6.54 22.79
N ILE A 88 -15.43 -5.53 22.32
CA ILE A 88 -14.20 -5.71 21.54
C ILE A 88 -13.12 -6.39 22.40
N GLU A 89 -12.98 -5.98 23.67
CA GLU A 89 -12.02 -6.59 24.59
C GLU A 89 -12.36 -8.05 24.89
N ALA A 90 -13.64 -8.37 25.13
CA ALA A 90 -14.10 -9.74 25.36
C ALA A 90 -13.94 -10.61 24.10
N GLU A 91 -14.17 -10.08 22.90
CA GLU A 91 -13.95 -10.78 21.64
C GLU A 91 -12.46 -11.06 21.41
N ALA A 92 -11.60 -10.06 21.67
CA ALA A 92 -10.15 -10.23 21.58
C ALA A 92 -9.62 -11.26 22.60
N GLU A 93 -10.19 -11.31 23.81
CA GLU A 93 -9.84 -12.33 24.81
C GLU A 93 -10.30 -13.72 24.40
N ALA A 94 -11.53 -13.85 23.88
CA ALA A 94 -12.03 -15.11 23.34
C ALA A 94 -11.19 -15.61 22.15
N GLN A 95 -10.71 -14.70 21.29
CA GLN A 95 -9.81 -15.08 20.20
C GLN A 95 -8.45 -15.56 20.72
N ARG A 96 -7.84 -14.87 21.70
CA ARG A 96 -6.60 -15.34 22.34
C ARG A 96 -6.74 -16.74 22.93
N GLN A 97 -7.87 -17.03 23.59
CA GLN A 97 -8.15 -18.36 24.14
C GLN A 97 -8.29 -19.43 23.05
N ARG A 98 -8.86 -19.08 21.88
CA ARG A 98 -8.95 -20.00 20.73
C ARG A 98 -7.59 -20.29 20.14
N ASP A 99 -6.78 -19.25 19.93
CA ASP A 99 -5.44 -19.39 19.37
C ASP A 99 -4.52 -20.19 20.30
N GLU A 100 -4.65 -20.00 21.63
CA GLU A 100 -3.93 -20.79 22.63
C GLU A 100 -4.37 -22.26 22.62
N ALA A 101 -5.67 -22.53 22.58
CA ALA A 101 -6.19 -23.90 22.49
C ALA A 101 -5.80 -24.60 21.17
N GLU A 102 -5.77 -23.88 20.05
CA GLU A 102 -5.30 -24.39 18.76
C GLU A 102 -3.80 -24.69 18.80
N ALA A 103 -3.00 -23.80 19.41
CA ALA A 103 -1.57 -24.04 19.60
C ALA A 103 -1.29 -25.25 20.51
N GLU A 104 -2.09 -25.46 21.56
CA GLU A 104 -2.00 -26.66 22.39
C GLU A 104 -2.37 -27.93 21.61
N HIS A 105 -3.43 -27.89 20.80
CA HIS A 105 -3.80 -29.01 19.94
C HIS A 105 -2.71 -29.34 18.92
N ALA A 106 -2.14 -28.31 18.28
CA ALA A 106 -1.05 -28.48 17.32
C ALA A 106 0.20 -29.10 17.97
N ARG A 107 0.56 -28.68 19.19
CA ARG A 107 1.68 -29.29 19.94
C ARG A 107 1.40 -30.75 20.29
N ALA A 108 0.18 -31.08 20.71
CA ALA A 108 -0.21 -32.45 21.01
C ALA A 108 -0.21 -33.35 19.75
N GLU A 109 -0.59 -32.81 18.60
CA GLU A 109 -0.55 -33.51 17.32
C GLU A 109 0.89 -33.73 16.83
N GLU A 110 1.76 -32.72 16.97
CA GLU A 110 3.18 -32.85 16.65
C GLU A 110 3.87 -33.92 17.54
N GLU A 111 3.55 -33.95 18.83
CA GLU A 111 4.07 -34.97 19.74
C GLU A 111 3.60 -36.39 19.36
N ARG A 112 2.33 -36.54 18.96
CA ARG A 112 1.81 -37.81 18.43
C ARG A 112 2.51 -38.23 17.14
N ALA A 113 2.74 -37.30 16.22
CA ALA A 113 3.44 -37.57 14.97
C ALA A 113 4.89 -38.00 15.21
N ARG A 114 5.59 -37.36 16.16
CA ARG A 114 6.94 -37.76 16.57
C ARG A 114 6.95 -39.17 17.17
N ALA A 115 6.02 -39.49 18.06
CA ALA A 115 5.90 -40.82 18.66
C ALA A 115 5.58 -41.89 17.60
N GLU A 116 4.73 -41.59 16.62
CA GLU A 116 4.44 -42.50 15.51
C GLU A 116 5.68 -42.71 14.62
N GLU A 117 6.42 -41.66 14.30
CA GLU A 117 7.66 -41.77 13.50
C GLU A 117 8.72 -42.60 14.23
N GLU A 118 8.92 -42.39 15.54
CA GLU A 118 9.83 -43.20 16.35
C GLU A 118 9.40 -44.67 16.37
N SER A 119 8.10 -44.95 16.51
CA SER A 119 7.58 -46.32 16.44
C SER A 119 7.83 -46.96 15.07
N ARG A 120 7.69 -46.19 13.99
CA ARG A 120 7.96 -46.65 12.61
C ARG A 120 9.43 -46.96 12.41
N ARG A 121 10.33 -46.10 12.90
CA ARG A 121 11.78 -46.32 12.85
C ARG A 121 12.17 -47.58 13.63
N HIS A 122 11.63 -47.78 14.82
CA HIS A 122 11.87 -49.00 15.61
C HIS A 122 11.37 -50.25 14.88
N ALA A 123 10.17 -50.21 14.30
CA ALA A 123 9.63 -51.33 13.53
C ALA A 123 10.47 -51.63 12.27
N GLU A 124 10.97 -50.61 11.57
CA GLU A 124 11.86 -50.77 10.42
C GLU A 124 13.21 -51.35 10.82
N GLU A 125 13.80 -50.89 11.92
CA GLU A 125 15.03 -51.46 12.47
C GLU A 125 14.87 -52.93 12.87
N GLU A 126 13.75 -53.31 13.52
CA GLU A 126 13.47 -54.72 13.84
C GLU A 126 13.31 -55.57 12.58
N ARG A 127 12.63 -55.06 11.54
CA ARG A 127 12.54 -55.77 10.25
C ARG A 127 13.92 -55.94 9.62
N ARG A 128 14.77 -54.91 9.67
CA ARG A 128 16.15 -54.99 9.17
C ARG A 128 16.96 -56.04 9.93
N ARG A 129 16.87 -56.09 11.25
CA ARG A 129 17.54 -57.12 12.07
C ARG A 129 17.05 -58.52 11.72
N ALA A 130 15.74 -58.72 11.54
CA ALA A 130 15.19 -60.00 11.12
C ALA A 130 15.69 -60.42 9.73
N GLU A 131 15.72 -59.51 8.76
CA GLU A 131 16.26 -59.76 7.41
C GLU A 131 17.76 -60.10 7.44
N GLU A 132 18.55 -59.43 8.30
CA GLU A 132 19.96 -59.77 8.48
C GLU A 132 20.17 -61.13 9.14
N GLU A 133 19.36 -61.49 10.14
CA GLU A 133 19.39 -62.83 10.74
C GLU A 133 19.03 -63.92 9.72
N ASP A 134 18.01 -63.70 8.88
CA ASP A 134 17.63 -64.63 7.82
C ASP A 134 18.73 -64.74 6.75
N ARG A 135 19.38 -63.63 6.39
CA ARG A 135 20.56 -63.64 5.51
C ARG A 135 21.70 -64.46 6.11
N GLN A 136 22.01 -64.28 7.39
CA GLN A 136 23.04 -65.06 8.08
C GLN A 136 22.70 -66.55 8.13
N ARG A 137 21.43 -66.91 8.34
CA ARG A 137 20.97 -68.31 8.29
C ARG A 137 21.14 -68.91 6.90
N ALA A 138 20.76 -68.16 5.85
CA ALA A 138 20.92 -68.59 4.46
C ALA A 138 22.41 -68.76 4.09
N GLU A 139 23.28 -67.84 4.51
CA GLU A 139 24.73 -67.93 4.31
C GLU A 139 25.33 -69.15 5.04
N ALA A 140 24.93 -69.38 6.28
CA ALA A 140 25.38 -70.55 7.06
C ALA A 140 24.92 -71.87 6.42
N GLU A 141 23.69 -71.92 5.91
CA GLU A 141 23.18 -73.08 5.19
C GLU A 141 23.93 -73.31 3.86
N ALA A 142 24.17 -72.24 3.09
CA ALA A 142 24.95 -72.29 1.86
C ALA A 142 26.38 -72.78 2.11
N ALA A 143 27.02 -72.31 3.20
CA ALA A 143 28.34 -72.79 3.62
C ALA A 143 28.32 -74.29 3.99
N ARG A 144 27.25 -74.76 4.64
CA ARG A 144 27.07 -76.19 4.95
C ARG A 144 26.95 -77.03 3.67
N ILE A 145 26.15 -76.58 2.71
CA ILE A 145 25.98 -77.23 1.41
C ILE A 145 27.31 -77.25 0.64
N HIS A 146 28.04 -76.13 0.65
CA HIS A 146 29.36 -76.05 0.00
C HIS A 146 30.35 -77.05 0.61
N PHE A 147 30.44 -77.09 1.95
CA PHE A 147 31.30 -78.03 2.65
C PHE A 147 30.93 -79.49 2.35
N GLU A 148 29.63 -79.82 2.30
CA GLU A 148 29.16 -81.17 1.96
C GLU A 148 29.49 -81.55 0.51
N ARG A 149 29.33 -80.61 -0.45
CA ARG A 149 29.74 -80.81 -1.84
C ARG A 149 31.25 -81.04 -1.96
N GLU A 150 32.05 -80.22 -1.29
CA GLU A 150 33.51 -80.35 -1.29
C GLU A 150 33.95 -81.68 -0.67
N ALA A 151 33.33 -82.10 0.44
CA ALA A 151 33.58 -83.40 1.04
C ALA A 151 33.17 -84.56 0.12
N ALA A 152 32.06 -84.44 -0.61
CA ALA A 152 31.63 -85.43 -1.60
C ALA A 152 32.58 -85.48 -2.81
N GLU A 153 33.09 -84.34 -3.27
CA GLU A 153 34.13 -84.28 -4.31
C GLU A 153 35.42 -84.91 -3.83
N ARG A 154 35.88 -84.62 -2.60
CA ARG A 154 37.04 -85.29 -2.01
C ARG A 154 36.87 -86.80 -1.99
N ARG A 155 35.71 -87.31 -1.55
CA ARG A 155 35.39 -88.75 -1.61
C ARG A 155 35.43 -89.29 -3.04
N ARG A 156 34.84 -88.59 -4.02
CA ARG A 156 34.92 -89.00 -5.44
C ARG A 156 36.35 -89.02 -5.97
N THR A 157 37.17 -88.04 -5.60
CA THR A 157 38.58 -88.01 -6.02
C THR A 157 39.39 -89.10 -5.35
N GLU A 158 39.11 -89.44 -4.09
CA GLU A 158 39.74 -90.54 -3.37
C GLU A 158 39.30 -91.90 -3.92
N GLU A 159 38.02 -92.07 -4.23
CA GLU A 159 37.48 -93.26 -4.91
C GLU A 159 38.06 -93.39 -6.33
N ALA A 160 38.17 -92.30 -7.08
CA ALA A 160 38.80 -92.29 -8.41
C ALA A 160 40.30 -92.60 -8.32
N LYS A 161 41.01 -92.09 -7.30
CA LYS A 161 42.40 -92.44 -7.02
C LYS A 161 42.54 -93.91 -6.61
N ALA A 162 41.65 -94.43 -5.77
CA ALA A 162 41.62 -95.84 -5.38
C ALA A 162 41.32 -96.74 -6.58
N ALA A 163 40.40 -96.36 -7.46
CA ALA A 163 40.11 -97.04 -8.71
C ALA A 163 41.28 -96.95 -9.70
N ALA A 164 41.98 -95.82 -9.78
CA ALA A 164 43.20 -95.67 -10.57
C ALA A 164 44.34 -96.55 -10.03
N TYR A 165 44.53 -96.63 -8.71
CA TYR A 165 45.49 -97.55 -8.08
C TYR A 165 45.12 -99.02 -8.32
N ALA A 166 43.83 -99.38 -8.31
CA ALA A 166 43.37 -100.72 -8.67
C ALA A 166 43.56 -101.05 -10.17
N ASN A 167 43.60 -100.03 -11.05
CA ASN A 167 43.85 -100.20 -12.48
C ASN A 167 45.35 -100.18 -12.85
N ILE A 168 46.24 -99.85 -11.90
CA ILE A 168 47.71 -99.82 -12.07
C ILE A 168 48.36 -101.15 -11.63
N GLU A 169 47.61 -102.12 -11.10
CA GLU A 169 48.11 -103.49 -10.82
C GLU A 169 48.08 -104.44 -12.03
N ARG A 170 47.80 -103.91 -13.22
CA ARG A 170 47.83 -104.66 -14.48
C ARG A 170 48.44 -103.79 -15.58
N ILE A 171 49.78 -103.79 -15.67
CA ILE A 171 50.61 -103.62 -16.88
C ILE A 171 52.04 -103.27 -16.44
N GLU A 172 52.98 -104.10 -16.89
CA GLU A 172 54.43 -103.97 -16.71
C GLU A 172 55.04 -102.70 -17.36
N PRO A 173 56.25 -102.30 -16.93
CA PRO A 173 56.82 -100.98 -17.22
C PRO A 173 57.60 -100.95 -18.55
N GLY A 174 57.48 -99.84 -19.28
CA GLY A 174 58.22 -99.62 -20.52
C GLY A 174 58.40 -98.15 -20.90
N SER A 175 59.67 -97.72 -20.86
CA SER A 175 60.38 -96.85 -21.83
C SER A 175 60.09 -95.34 -21.98
N THR A 176 61.22 -94.60 -21.98
CA THR A 176 61.64 -93.48 -22.88
C THR A 176 60.97 -92.11 -22.69
N GLU A 177 61.68 -91.09 -22.20
CA GLU A 177 62.69 -90.21 -22.86
C GLU A 177 62.08 -88.91 -23.43
N ASP A 178 62.80 -87.82 -23.12
CA ASP A 178 62.97 -86.56 -23.87
C ASP A 178 61.83 -85.52 -24.04
N ALA A 179 62.04 -84.44 -23.28
CA ALA A 179 62.40 -83.10 -23.78
C ALA A 179 61.34 -82.13 -24.37
N VAL A 180 61.71 -80.85 -24.17
CA VAL A 180 61.36 -79.64 -24.94
C VAL A 180 60.31 -78.69 -24.31
N THR A 181 60.85 -77.61 -23.74
CA THR A 181 60.31 -76.24 -23.51
C THR A 181 59.77 -75.61 -24.83
N PRO A 182 59.14 -74.40 -24.94
CA PRO A 182 59.22 -73.22 -24.05
C PRO A 182 57.96 -72.28 -23.98
N ALA A 183 58.15 -71.17 -23.25
CA ALA A 183 57.70 -69.81 -23.59
C ALA A 183 56.29 -69.27 -23.25
N MET A 184 56.34 -67.99 -22.82
CA MET A 184 55.32 -66.92 -22.77
C MET A 184 54.40 -66.89 -21.53
N GLN A 185 54.65 -65.98 -20.58
CA GLN A 185 54.26 -64.55 -20.55
C GLN A 185 52.75 -64.35 -20.49
N SER A 186 52.28 -63.74 -19.38
CA SER A 186 51.27 -62.66 -19.26
C SER A 186 50.90 -62.55 -17.77
N GLU A 187 51.46 -61.58 -17.07
CA GLU A 187 50.72 -60.41 -16.55
C GLU A 187 49.55 -60.76 -15.62
N LEU A 188 49.73 -60.54 -14.32
CA LEU A 188 48.64 -60.21 -13.41
C LEU A 188 49.16 -59.19 -12.40
N PHE A 189 48.70 -57.96 -12.63
CA PHE A 189 48.85 -56.76 -11.83
C PHE A 189 48.57 -57.00 -10.34
N GLU A 190 49.48 -56.55 -9.49
CA GLU A 190 49.17 -56.12 -8.13
C GLU A 190 48.36 -54.82 -8.21
N SER A 191 47.08 -54.87 -7.82
CA SER A 191 46.27 -53.67 -7.61
C SER A 191 45.93 -53.59 -6.12
N THR A 192 46.84 -53.01 -5.36
CA THR A 192 46.66 -52.62 -3.97
C THR A 192 45.70 -51.43 -3.90
N LEU A 193 44.63 -51.64 -3.15
CA LEU A 193 43.71 -50.64 -2.64
C LEU A 193 44.47 -49.65 -1.73
N ALA A 194 44.55 -48.39 -2.13
CA ALA A 194 44.73 -47.26 -1.22
C ALA A 194 43.89 -46.09 -1.75
N ALA A 195 42.75 -45.88 -1.12
CA ALA A 195 41.81 -44.82 -1.44
C ALA A 195 42.36 -43.46 -0.95
N GLU A 196 42.34 -42.47 -1.85
CA GLU A 196 42.20 -41.06 -1.49
C GLU A 196 40.79 -40.80 -0.91
N PRO A 197 40.66 -39.80 -0.03
CA PRO A 197 39.58 -38.83 -0.22
C PRO A 197 40.13 -37.41 -0.47
N PRO A 198 39.39 -36.57 -1.23
CA PRO A 198 39.83 -35.24 -1.62
C PRO A 198 39.58 -34.16 -0.56
N SER A 199 40.57 -33.26 -0.47
CA SER A 199 40.49 -31.79 -0.50
C SER A 199 39.22 -31.08 -0.01
N PHE A 200 39.36 -30.22 1.00
CA PHE A 200 38.83 -28.83 1.12
C PHE A 200 39.38 -28.31 2.48
N GLY A 201 40.16 -27.24 2.61
CA GLY A 201 40.19 -25.99 1.88
C GLY A 201 39.33 -24.94 2.57
N SER A 202 39.70 -24.47 3.78
CA SER A 202 39.32 -23.14 4.27
C SER A 202 40.12 -22.73 5.51
N SER A 203 40.82 -21.61 5.38
CA SER A 203 41.36 -20.79 6.47
C SER A 203 40.63 -19.44 6.43
N HIS A 204 40.35 -18.87 7.60
CA HIS A 204 40.13 -17.47 7.98
C HIS A 204 39.06 -17.42 9.09
N GLU A 205 39.44 -17.09 10.33
CA GLU A 205 39.45 -15.72 10.88
C GLU A 205 38.11 -15.00 10.75
N ALA A 206 37.39 -14.86 11.86
CA ALA A 206 36.78 -13.58 12.24
C ALA A 206 36.30 -13.63 13.69
N SER A 207 36.83 -12.66 14.44
CA SER A 207 36.51 -12.32 15.82
C SER A 207 35.05 -11.92 15.97
N ALA A 208 34.43 -12.36 17.06
CA ALA A 208 33.15 -11.86 17.53
C ALA A 208 33.38 -10.49 18.20
N GLU A 209 33.03 -9.41 17.48
CA GLU A 209 32.89 -8.07 18.04
C GLU A 209 31.41 -7.68 18.00
N THR A 210 30.80 -7.71 19.18
CA THR A 210 29.41 -7.34 19.43
C THR A 210 29.28 -5.82 19.40
N VAL A 211 28.88 -5.26 18.27
CA VAL A 211 28.54 -3.83 18.15
C VAL A 211 27.05 -3.65 18.44
N GLU A 212 26.74 -3.13 19.64
CA GLU A 212 25.45 -2.53 19.97
C GLU A 212 25.17 -1.37 18.99
N ARG A 213 24.20 -1.57 18.08
CA ARG A 213 23.64 -0.48 17.27
C ARG A 213 22.55 0.23 18.06
N ASN A 214 22.93 1.41 18.53
CA ASN A 214 22.09 2.40 19.17
C ASN A 214 21.02 2.92 18.18
N ALA A 215 19.74 2.86 18.57
CA ALA A 215 18.58 3.12 17.72
C ALA A 215 18.23 4.60 17.49
N SER A 216 19.23 5.50 17.50
CA SER A 216 19.00 6.95 17.56
C SER A 216 19.76 7.77 16.52
N ASP A 217 20.05 7.21 15.34
CA ASP A 217 20.72 7.95 14.26
C ASP A 217 19.90 7.96 12.97
N TRP A 218 18.77 8.67 13.02
CA TRP A 218 17.98 9.01 11.84
C TRP A 218 18.66 10.18 11.11
N VAL A 219 19.46 9.83 10.11
CA VAL A 219 20.09 10.78 9.18
C VAL A 219 19.00 11.54 8.41
N SER A 220 18.91 12.84 8.63
CA SER A 220 18.14 13.76 7.76
C SER A 220 18.88 13.91 6.43
N VAL A 221 18.47 13.15 5.43
CA VAL A 221 19.01 13.24 4.06
C VAL A 221 18.27 14.36 3.34
N ASP A 222 19.01 15.42 2.99
CA ASP A 222 18.51 16.54 2.20
C ASP A 222 18.50 16.16 0.71
N PHE A 223 17.31 16.04 0.11
CA PHE A 223 17.08 15.43 -1.20
C PHE A 223 17.22 16.39 -2.39
N ASN A 224 17.62 17.64 -2.15
CA ASN A 224 17.57 18.72 -3.15
C ASN A 224 18.94 19.15 -3.72
N LYS A 225 19.99 18.33 -3.66
CA LYS A 225 21.29 18.66 -4.27
C LYS A 225 21.33 18.26 -5.76
N PRO A 226 21.25 19.19 -6.73
CA PRO A 226 21.62 18.89 -8.12
C PRO A 226 23.14 18.80 -8.24
N GLU A 227 23.62 17.66 -8.73
CA GLU A 227 25.02 17.45 -9.08
C GLU A 227 25.35 18.24 -10.36
N VAL A 228 26.01 19.39 -10.20
CA VAL A 228 26.39 20.26 -11.32
C VAL A 228 27.67 19.72 -11.96
N LEU A 229 27.53 19.08 -13.12
CA LEU A 229 28.66 18.81 -14.01
C LEU A 229 29.09 20.09 -14.75
N PRO A 230 30.40 20.37 -14.90
CA PRO A 230 30.88 21.55 -15.61
C PRO A 230 30.69 21.41 -17.12
N VAL A 231 29.77 22.18 -17.69
CA VAL A 231 29.55 22.31 -19.14
C VAL A 231 30.52 23.36 -19.70
N ALA A 232 31.32 22.95 -20.69
CA ALA A 232 32.22 23.82 -21.43
C ALA A 232 31.46 24.81 -22.35
N PRO A 233 31.96 26.05 -22.54
CA PRO A 233 31.28 27.05 -23.35
C PRO A 233 31.45 26.81 -24.86
N THR A 234 30.35 26.68 -25.58
CA THR A 234 30.31 26.78 -27.05
C THR A 234 29.85 28.19 -27.48
N PRO A 235 30.41 28.75 -28.57
CA PRO A 235 30.14 30.12 -28.97
C PRO A 235 28.82 30.26 -29.75
N VAL A 236 28.13 31.34 -29.38
CA VAL A 236 27.06 32.07 -30.09
C VAL A 236 27.03 31.91 -31.61
N SER A 237 25.85 31.51 -32.13
CA SER A 237 25.44 31.78 -33.50
C SER A 237 24.05 32.42 -33.50
N ALA A 238 24.00 33.68 -33.92
CA ALA A 238 22.81 34.49 -34.04
C ALA A 238 22.09 34.16 -35.36
N ALA A 239 20.78 33.91 -35.31
CA ALA A 239 19.90 34.10 -36.45
C ALA A 239 18.44 34.27 -36.02
N SER A 240 17.96 35.49 -36.26
CA SER A 240 16.62 35.87 -36.74
C SER A 240 15.35 35.34 -36.06
N THR A 241 14.66 36.28 -35.43
CA THR A 241 13.21 36.32 -35.28
C THR A 241 12.49 36.28 -36.64
N PRO A 242 11.25 35.76 -36.66
CA PRO A 242 10.20 36.49 -37.34
C PRO A 242 9.05 36.81 -36.37
N VAL A 243 8.75 38.10 -36.32
CA VAL A 243 7.47 38.67 -35.92
C VAL A 243 6.39 38.06 -36.82
N PHE A 244 5.33 37.52 -36.24
CA PHE A 244 4.08 37.30 -36.97
C PHE A 244 2.90 37.81 -36.15
N ASP A 245 2.14 38.65 -36.85
CA ASP A 245 1.09 39.51 -36.38
C ASP A 245 -0.17 38.78 -35.93
N ASP A 246 -0.83 39.46 -34.99
CA ASP A 246 -2.22 39.39 -34.61
C ASP A 246 -3.19 39.55 -35.81
N ALA A 247 -4.42 39.12 -35.60
CA ALA A 247 -5.63 39.32 -36.43
C ALA A 247 -5.93 38.29 -37.53
N ALA A 248 -6.78 37.31 -37.18
CA ALA A 248 -7.91 36.93 -38.03
C ALA A 248 -9.05 36.36 -37.18
N ILE A 249 -9.98 37.26 -36.86
CA ILE A 249 -11.35 36.97 -36.48
C ILE A 249 -11.99 36.18 -37.62
N THR A 250 -12.63 35.05 -37.33
CA THR A 250 -13.69 34.53 -38.19
C THR A 250 -14.76 33.90 -37.31
N GLU A 251 -15.88 34.62 -37.21
CA GLU A 251 -17.17 34.11 -36.77
C GLU A 251 -17.53 32.91 -37.63
N TYR A 252 -17.90 31.80 -36.99
CA TYR A 252 -18.64 30.73 -37.64
C TYR A 252 -19.90 30.48 -36.80
N GLU A 253 -20.96 31.18 -37.18
CA GLU A 253 -22.33 30.86 -36.81
C GLU A 253 -22.80 29.61 -37.56
N GLY A 254 -23.57 28.76 -36.87
CA GLY A 254 -24.69 28.03 -37.47
C GLY A 254 -24.38 26.74 -38.25
N ALA A 255 -24.48 25.60 -37.57
CA ALA A 255 -24.99 24.34 -38.15
C ALA A 255 -25.51 23.48 -37.00
N GLU A 256 -26.79 23.68 -36.64
CA GLU A 256 -27.90 22.74 -36.91
C GLU A 256 -27.74 21.33 -36.31
N ALA A 257 -28.72 21.04 -35.45
CA ALA A 257 -28.96 19.78 -34.80
C ALA A 257 -29.21 18.64 -35.80
N GLY A 258 -28.39 17.60 -35.71
CA GLY A 258 -28.65 16.29 -36.32
C GLY A 258 -28.76 15.22 -35.24
N ALA A 259 -29.98 14.99 -34.77
CA ALA A 259 -30.31 13.83 -33.96
C ALA A 259 -30.13 12.55 -34.80
N LEU A 260 -29.12 11.74 -34.47
CA LEU A 260 -29.00 10.39 -35.01
C LEU A 260 -29.47 9.37 -33.99
N SER A 261 -30.56 8.73 -34.39
CA SER A 261 -31.18 7.52 -33.87
C SER A 261 -30.16 6.40 -33.68
N ILE A 262 -29.97 5.97 -32.43
CA ILE A 262 -29.33 4.70 -32.07
C ILE A 262 -30.40 3.62 -32.21
N THR A 263 -30.38 2.91 -33.34
CA THR A 263 -30.99 1.58 -33.49
C THR A 263 -30.02 0.72 -34.28
N ASP A 264 -29.91 -0.54 -33.85
CA ASP A 264 -29.29 -1.66 -34.56
C ASP A 264 -27.75 -1.73 -34.56
N ILE A 265 -27.21 -2.20 -33.44
CA ILE A 265 -25.94 -2.97 -33.45
C ILE A 265 -26.33 -4.43 -33.30
N GLU A 266 -26.33 -5.10 -34.45
CA GLU A 266 -26.52 -6.53 -34.58
C GLU A 266 -25.42 -7.31 -33.85
N GLU A 267 -25.92 -8.33 -33.17
CA GLU A 267 -25.27 -9.40 -32.45
C GLU A 267 -24.34 -10.20 -33.39
N SER A 268 -23.03 -9.95 -33.30
CA SER A 268 -22.00 -10.73 -33.98
C SER A 268 -21.28 -11.62 -32.96
N SER A 269 -21.89 -12.76 -32.65
CA SER A 269 -21.24 -13.90 -32.01
C SER A 269 -20.16 -14.48 -32.93
N ALA A 270 -18.90 -14.17 -32.63
CA ALA A 270 -17.76 -14.90 -33.15
C ALA A 270 -17.24 -15.83 -32.04
N ASP A 271 -17.54 -17.11 -32.19
CA ASP A 271 -16.91 -18.22 -31.49
C ASP A 271 -15.39 -18.15 -31.71
N SER A 272 -14.66 -17.76 -30.68
CA SER A 272 -13.22 -17.99 -30.58
C SER A 272 -12.99 -19.12 -29.58
N GLU A 273 -12.70 -20.31 -30.12
CA GLU A 273 -12.19 -21.48 -29.42
C GLU A 273 -10.95 -21.10 -28.57
N ILE A 274 -11.18 -20.91 -27.27
CA ILE A 274 -10.10 -20.84 -26.28
C ILE A 274 -9.62 -22.28 -26.09
N LYS A 275 -8.47 -22.60 -26.68
CA LYS A 275 -7.74 -23.82 -26.35
C LYS A 275 -7.33 -23.75 -24.89
N GLU A 276 -7.94 -24.63 -24.09
CA GLU A 276 -7.51 -24.99 -22.74
C GLU A 276 -5.99 -25.20 -22.73
N ILE A 277 -5.28 -24.29 -22.08
CA ILE A 277 -3.93 -24.53 -21.60
C ILE A 277 -4.10 -25.38 -20.34
N GLU A 278 -3.80 -26.66 -20.48
CA GLU A 278 -3.75 -27.66 -19.43
C GLU A 278 -2.80 -27.19 -18.31
N LEU A 279 -3.37 -26.55 -17.30
CA LEU A 279 -2.70 -26.17 -16.06
C LEU A 279 -2.48 -27.45 -15.25
N VAL A 280 -1.27 -27.99 -15.37
CA VAL A 280 -0.77 -29.09 -14.53
C VAL A 280 -0.82 -28.64 -13.07
N PRO A 281 -1.54 -29.35 -12.18
CA PRO A 281 -1.56 -29.03 -10.76
C PRO A 281 -0.26 -29.51 -10.13
N THR A 282 0.68 -28.59 -9.88
CA THR A 282 1.88 -28.88 -9.08
C THR A 282 1.48 -29.06 -7.62
N GLY A 283 1.57 -30.32 -7.18
CA GLY A 283 1.32 -30.75 -5.82
C GLY A 283 2.25 -30.07 -4.80
N ARG A 284 1.59 -29.43 -3.85
CA ARG A 284 1.88 -29.30 -2.42
C ARG A 284 2.93 -30.29 -1.89
N GLY A 285 4.01 -29.77 -1.30
CA GLY A 285 4.83 -30.48 -0.33
C GLY A 285 6.33 -30.52 -0.65
N GLY A 286 7.02 -29.41 -0.43
CA GLY A 286 8.49 -29.38 -0.46
C GLY A 286 8.99 -28.12 0.24
N ALA A 287 9.47 -28.29 1.46
CA ALA A 287 10.30 -27.30 2.13
C ALA A 287 11.62 -27.21 1.35
N PHE A 288 11.71 -26.27 0.41
CA PHE A 288 12.96 -25.94 -0.27
C PHE A 288 13.54 -24.70 0.40
N ALA A 289 14.68 -24.91 1.04
CA ALA A 289 15.55 -23.87 1.51
C ALA A 289 16.13 -23.08 0.32
N ASP A 290 15.93 -21.76 0.40
CA ASP A 290 16.88 -20.68 0.16
C ASP A 290 17.45 -20.40 -1.27
N ASP A 291 17.00 -19.24 -1.77
CA ASP A 291 17.69 -18.23 -2.62
C ASP A 291 17.93 -18.40 -4.13
N ASP A 292 17.76 -19.57 -4.75
CA ASP A 292 18.09 -19.71 -6.20
C ASP A 292 16.94 -19.42 -7.20
N PHE A 293 15.78 -18.93 -6.73
CA PHE A 293 14.60 -18.71 -7.58
C PHE A 293 14.31 -17.24 -7.94
N ALA A 294 15.15 -16.28 -7.54
CA ALA A 294 14.87 -14.85 -7.76
C ALA A 294 15.24 -14.31 -9.16
N SER A 295 15.68 -15.16 -10.09
CA SER A 295 16.09 -14.70 -11.42
C SER A 295 14.89 -14.56 -12.37
N VAL A 296 14.78 -13.40 -13.01
CA VAL A 296 13.74 -13.11 -14.01
C VAL A 296 13.82 -14.12 -15.16
N PRO A 297 12.74 -14.85 -15.49
CA PRO A 297 12.73 -15.79 -16.61
C PRO A 297 13.17 -15.15 -17.94
N GLY A 298 14.10 -15.79 -18.66
CA GLY A 298 14.68 -15.24 -19.90
C GLY A 298 13.66 -14.96 -21.02
N GLY A 299 12.47 -15.58 -20.98
CA GLY A 299 11.36 -15.25 -21.87
C GLY A 299 10.80 -13.84 -21.65
N ILE A 300 10.75 -13.37 -20.40
CA ILE A 300 10.32 -12.01 -20.05
C ILE A 300 11.38 -11.01 -20.50
N MET A 301 12.67 -11.29 -20.26
CA MET A 301 13.79 -10.43 -20.71
C MET A 301 13.79 -10.22 -22.24
N ARG A 302 13.46 -11.26 -23.01
CA ARG A 302 13.35 -11.16 -24.48
C ARG A 302 12.21 -10.21 -24.89
N ARG A 303 11.07 -10.28 -24.20
CA ARG A 303 9.91 -9.40 -24.47
C ARG A 303 10.15 -7.96 -24.01
N LEU A 304 10.87 -7.75 -22.91
CA LEU A 304 11.33 -6.41 -22.49
C LEU A 304 12.25 -5.76 -23.54
N SER A 305 12.98 -6.57 -24.32
CA SER A 305 13.82 -6.10 -25.41
C SER A 305 13.09 -5.99 -26.77
N SER A 306 11.77 -6.21 -26.82
CA SER A 306 11.00 -6.15 -28.07
C SER A 306 10.91 -4.72 -28.60
N GLU A 307 10.89 -4.56 -29.93
CA GLU A 307 10.64 -3.26 -30.57
C GLU A 307 9.21 -2.76 -30.32
N VAL A 308 8.28 -3.68 -30.08
CA VAL A 308 6.86 -3.38 -29.91
C VAL A 308 6.56 -2.96 -28.47
N ALA A 309 6.08 -1.73 -28.28
CA ALA A 309 5.82 -1.16 -26.97
C ALA A 309 4.77 -1.94 -26.14
N SER A 310 3.75 -2.51 -26.79
CA SER A 310 2.74 -3.33 -26.09
C SER A 310 3.32 -4.63 -25.53
N GLU A 311 4.26 -5.27 -26.23
CA GLU A 311 4.94 -6.47 -25.74
C GLU A 311 5.84 -6.17 -24.55
N ARG A 312 6.59 -5.06 -24.61
CA ARG A 312 7.40 -4.59 -23.48
C ARG A 312 6.54 -4.29 -22.25
N ALA A 313 5.44 -3.56 -22.42
CA ALA A 313 4.54 -3.25 -21.31
C ALA A 313 3.93 -4.50 -20.68
N ALA A 314 3.49 -5.46 -21.50
CA ALA A 314 3.00 -6.74 -21.00
C ALA A 314 4.08 -7.51 -20.24
N ALA A 315 5.34 -7.46 -20.71
CA ALA A 315 6.46 -8.09 -20.01
C ALA A 315 6.76 -7.41 -18.68
N VAL A 316 6.65 -6.07 -18.59
CA VAL A 316 6.78 -5.33 -17.34
C VAL A 316 5.70 -5.72 -16.33
N THR A 317 4.45 -5.92 -16.76
CA THR A 317 3.39 -6.43 -15.89
C THR A 317 3.68 -7.85 -15.39
N ASP A 318 4.24 -8.72 -16.24
CA ASP A 318 4.60 -10.08 -15.83
C ASP A 318 5.75 -10.10 -14.78
N LEU A 319 6.62 -9.08 -14.76
CA LEU A 319 7.67 -8.96 -13.72
C LEU A 319 7.09 -8.83 -12.31
N ALA A 320 5.96 -8.13 -12.14
CA ALA A 320 5.32 -7.97 -10.82
C ALA A 320 4.88 -9.32 -10.24
N ARG A 321 4.49 -10.27 -11.10
CA ARG A 321 4.10 -11.62 -10.68
C ARG A 321 5.27 -12.50 -10.30
N VAL A 322 6.44 -12.27 -10.91
CA VAL A 322 7.68 -12.98 -10.57
C VAL A 322 8.18 -12.49 -9.21
N GLY A 323 8.10 -11.18 -8.97
CA GLY A 323 8.58 -10.58 -7.73
C GLY A 323 10.12 -10.57 -7.63
N GLY A 324 10.62 -10.19 -6.45
CA GLY A 324 12.04 -10.18 -6.15
C GLY A 324 12.79 -8.92 -6.59
N ASP A 325 14.05 -8.84 -6.16
CA ASP A 325 14.90 -7.66 -6.37
C ASP A 325 15.28 -7.45 -7.85
N ASP A 326 15.44 -8.51 -8.62
CA ASP A 326 15.72 -8.41 -10.05
C ASP A 326 14.51 -7.85 -10.82
N ALA A 327 13.29 -8.31 -10.50
CA ALA A 327 12.07 -7.73 -11.06
C ALA A 327 11.93 -6.25 -10.71
N PHE A 328 12.21 -5.86 -9.46
CA PHE A 328 12.20 -4.46 -9.04
C PHE A 328 13.15 -3.59 -9.87
N ARG A 329 14.37 -4.07 -10.14
CA ARG A 329 15.36 -3.34 -10.95
C ARG A 329 14.90 -3.15 -12.39
N GLU A 330 14.36 -4.21 -13.00
CA GLU A 330 13.86 -4.17 -14.38
C GLU A 330 12.60 -3.29 -14.51
N ILE A 331 11.67 -3.35 -13.55
CA ILE A 331 10.51 -2.44 -13.47
C ILE A 331 10.99 -0.99 -13.32
N SER A 332 11.98 -0.75 -12.46
CA SER A 332 12.55 0.59 -12.25
C SER A 332 13.25 1.15 -13.50
N ALA A 333 13.89 0.29 -14.29
CA ALA A 333 14.49 0.66 -15.57
C ALA A 333 13.44 0.98 -16.64
N ALA A 334 12.27 0.33 -16.60
CA ALA A 334 11.18 0.55 -17.55
C ALA A 334 10.56 1.96 -17.48
N PHE A 335 10.76 2.72 -16.38
CA PHE A 335 10.40 4.15 -16.34
C PHE A 335 11.23 5.00 -17.32
N ASP A 336 12.36 4.48 -17.81
CA ASP A 336 13.16 5.14 -18.83
C ASP A 336 12.74 4.84 -20.27
N ASP A 337 11.74 3.97 -20.49
CA ASP A 337 11.28 3.60 -21.82
C ASP A 337 10.73 4.83 -22.57
N PRO A 338 10.99 4.97 -23.89
CA PRO A 338 10.46 6.08 -24.68
C PRO A 338 8.93 6.09 -24.76
N ALA A 339 8.27 4.93 -24.73
CA ALA A 339 6.82 4.81 -24.84
C ALA A 339 6.14 5.04 -23.49
N GLN A 340 5.17 5.97 -23.45
CA GLN A 340 4.38 6.26 -22.25
C GLN A 340 3.67 5.01 -21.71
N LEU A 341 3.13 4.18 -22.60
CA LEU A 341 2.39 2.96 -22.25
C LEU A 341 3.25 1.96 -21.43
N VAL A 342 4.56 1.89 -21.70
CA VAL A 342 5.49 1.04 -20.92
C VAL A 342 5.76 1.64 -19.54
N ARG A 343 5.91 2.96 -19.45
CA ARG A 343 6.07 3.66 -18.17
C ARG A 343 4.83 3.53 -17.28
N ASP A 344 3.65 3.61 -17.87
CA ASP A 344 2.37 3.42 -17.15
C ASP A 344 2.26 1.98 -16.62
N ALA A 345 2.65 0.99 -17.44
CA ALA A 345 2.74 -0.41 -17.01
C ALA A 345 3.77 -0.60 -15.90
N ALA A 346 4.90 0.11 -15.93
CA ALA A 346 5.90 0.08 -14.87
C ALA A 346 5.36 0.64 -13.55
N ALA A 347 4.59 1.73 -13.58
CA ALA A 347 3.93 2.26 -12.39
C ALA A 347 2.96 1.24 -11.77
N ARG A 348 2.12 0.59 -12.58
CA ARG A 348 1.20 -0.45 -12.09
C ARG A 348 1.93 -1.70 -11.59
N ALA A 349 2.92 -2.16 -12.34
CA ALA A 349 3.74 -3.30 -11.93
C ALA A 349 4.48 -3.04 -10.61
N LEU A 350 5.01 -1.84 -10.42
CA LEU A 350 5.67 -1.47 -9.16
C LEU A 350 4.69 -1.37 -7.99
N PHE A 351 3.46 -0.93 -8.25
CA PHE A 351 2.39 -0.93 -7.26
C PHE A 351 2.04 -2.38 -6.86
N ASP A 352 1.84 -3.27 -7.83
CA ASP A 352 1.45 -4.67 -7.60
C ASP A 352 2.60 -5.56 -7.06
N LEU A 353 3.85 -5.10 -7.06
CA LEU A 353 5.03 -5.89 -6.70
C LEU A 353 5.07 -6.28 -5.20
N HIS A 354 4.64 -5.36 -4.34
CA HIS A 354 4.65 -5.53 -2.89
C HIS A 354 3.39 -4.93 -2.28
N ASP A 355 2.89 -5.54 -1.20
CA ASP A 355 1.73 -5.05 -0.46
C ASP A 355 1.97 -3.65 0.13
N ASP A 356 3.22 -3.35 0.54
CA ASP A 356 3.63 -2.00 0.92
C ASP A 356 4.05 -1.18 -0.32
N HIS A 357 3.03 -0.69 -1.02
CA HIS A 357 3.18 0.09 -2.24
C HIS A 357 4.08 1.33 -2.03
N ALA A 358 3.92 2.03 -0.89
CA ALA A 358 4.65 3.25 -0.60
C ALA A 358 6.17 3.00 -0.44
N SER A 359 6.55 1.87 0.17
CA SER A 359 7.94 1.47 0.30
C SER A 359 8.61 1.21 -1.06
N SER A 360 7.92 0.54 -1.99
CA SER A 360 8.40 0.28 -3.35
C SER A 360 8.71 1.56 -4.11
N PHE A 361 7.77 2.52 -4.09
CA PHE A 361 7.96 3.82 -4.74
C PHE A 361 9.02 4.68 -4.04
N THR A 362 9.10 4.62 -2.70
CA THR A 362 10.14 5.33 -1.95
C THR A 362 11.54 4.84 -2.32
N ARG A 363 11.72 3.53 -2.46
CA ARG A 363 12.97 2.92 -2.94
C ARG A 363 13.29 3.37 -4.36
N ALA A 364 12.33 3.27 -5.28
CA ALA A 364 12.51 3.66 -6.68
C ALA A 364 12.88 5.15 -6.82
N LEU A 365 12.21 6.05 -6.09
CA LEU A 365 12.52 7.48 -6.11
C LEU A 365 13.89 7.78 -5.49
N ARG A 366 14.29 7.07 -4.44
CA ARG A 366 15.59 7.24 -3.80
C ARG A 366 16.74 6.87 -4.73
N GLU A 367 16.62 5.74 -5.42
CA GLU A 367 17.64 5.22 -6.34
C GLU A 367 17.64 5.94 -7.72
N ALA A 368 16.53 6.60 -8.07
CA ALA A 368 16.38 7.28 -9.36
C ALA A 368 17.07 8.66 -9.43
N PRO A 369 17.69 9.01 -10.58
CA PRO A 369 18.11 10.39 -10.86
C PRO A 369 16.89 11.32 -11.04
N ALA A 370 17.10 12.63 -10.96
CA ALA A 370 16.03 13.64 -10.99
C ALA A 370 15.08 13.51 -12.20
N ASP A 371 15.61 13.23 -13.39
CA ASP A 371 14.80 13.07 -14.61
C ASP A 371 13.94 11.80 -14.59
N ARG A 372 14.44 10.71 -13.98
CA ARG A 372 13.66 9.49 -13.81
C ARG A 372 12.60 9.68 -12.73
N ARG A 373 12.88 10.41 -11.64
CA ARG A 373 11.86 10.77 -10.62
C ARG A 373 10.67 11.48 -11.27
N ARG A 374 10.92 12.48 -12.11
CA ARG A 374 9.84 13.17 -12.85
C ARG A 374 9.04 12.22 -13.73
N ARG A 375 9.69 11.27 -14.42
CA ARG A 375 9.02 10.24 -15.23
C ARG A 375 8.19 9.26 -14.39
N ILE A 376 8.66 8.88 -13.20
CA ILE A 376 7.89 8.08 -12.23
C ILE A 376 6.62 8.85 -11.82
N GLY A 377 6.75 10.13 -11.45
CA GLY A 377 5.61 10.98 -11.11
C GLY A 377 4.60 11.11 -12.26
N GLN A 378 5.07 11.33 -13.48
CA GLN A 378 4.21 11.37 -14.67
C GLN A 378 3.50 10.04 -14.91
N ALA A 379 4.19 8.91 -14.79
CA ALA A 379 3.62 7.59 -14.97
C ALA A 379 2.56 7.25 -13.90
N LEU A 380 2.76 7.68 -12.65
CA LEU A 380 1.72 7.58 -11.60
C LEU A 380 0.45 8.35 -11.97
N ALA A 381 0.60 9.52 -12.59
CA ALA A 381 -0.52 10.33 -13.06
C ALA A 381 -1.25 9.71 -14.25
N SER A 382 -0.53 9.27 -15.29
CA SER A 382 -1.12 8.74 -16.53
C SER A 382 -1.61 7.30 -16.43
N SER A 383 -1.03 6.47 -15.55
CA SER A 383 -1.48 5.09 -15.32
C SER A 383 -2.86 4.98 -14.67
N GLY A 384 -3.40 6.09 -14.15
CA GLY A 384 -4.68 6.15 -13.43
C GLY A 384 -4.56 5.90 -11.92
N LEU A 385 -3.40 5.46 -11.43
CA LEU A 385 -3.16 5.23 -9.99
C LEU A 385 -3.39 6.49 -9.14
N ALA A 386 -3.00 7.66 -9.65
CA ALA A 386 -3.28 8.92 -8.96
C ALA A 386 -4.80 9.19 -8.82
N THR A 387 -5.57 8.92 -9.87
CA THR A 387 -7.03 9.09 -9.86
C THR A 387 -7.68 8.13 -8.86
N GLU A 388 -7.26 6.86 -8.86
CA GLU A 388 -7.73 5.84 -7.90
C GLU A 388 -7.39 6.23 -6.46
N ALA A 389 -6.16 6.69 -6.21
CA ALA A 389 -5.74 7.17 -4.90
C ALA A 389 -6.55 8.40 -4.45
N ILE A 390 -6.84 9.35 -5.33
CA ILE A 390 -7.69 10.51 -5.00
C ILE A 390 -9.10 10.06 -4.58
N SER A 391 -9.68 9.07 -5.27
CA SER A 391 -10.98 8.49 -4.89
C SER A 391 -10.94 7.77 -3.54
N HIS A 392 -9.79 7.20 -3.18
CA HIS A 392 -9.60 6.50 -1.90
C HIS A 392 -9.25 7.42 -0.72
N LEU A 393 -9.02 8.73 -0.91
CA LEU A 393 -8.74 9.67 0.19
C LEU A 393 -9.87 9.77 1.22
N MET A 394 -11.09 9.41 0.84
CA MET A 394 -12.28 9.37 1.72
C MET A 394 -12.78 7.94 1.93
N GLY A 395 -11.91 6.94 1.74
CA GLY A 395 -12.27 5.54 1.92
C GLY A 395 -12.60 5.21 3.38
N GLU A 396 -13.48 4.22 3.56
CA GLU A 396 -13.85 3.70 4.88
C GLU A 396 -12.68 2.98 5.57
N SER A 397 -11.77 2.38 4.78
CA SER A 397 -10.57 1.72 5.30
C SER A 397 -9.47 2.73 5.53
N ARG A 398 -8.99 2.80 6.78
CA ARG A 398 -7.84 3.62 7.18
C ARG A 398 -6.56 3.22 6.43
N GLU A 399 -6.39 1.95 6.14
CA GLU A 399 -5.23 1.42 5.40
C GLU A 399 -5.21 1.97 3.98
N LYS A 400 -6.32 1.81 3.24
CA LYS A 400 -6.44 2.34 1.86
C LYS A 400 -6.25 3.85 1.78
N THR A 401 -6.78 4.58 2.78
CA THR A 401 -6.59 6.03 2.86
C THR A 401 -5.13 6.41 3.11
N TYR A 402 -4.41 5.65 3.93
CA TYR A 402 -2.99 5.86 4.17
C TYR A 402 -2.15 5.54 2.93
N ASP A 403 -2.43 4.45 2.23
CA ASP A 403 -1.73 4.08 0.99
C ASP A 403 -1.96 5.12 -0.11
N ALA A 404 -3.21 5.55 -0.28
CA ALA A 404 -3.57 6.62 -1.19
C ALA A 404 -2.84 7.93 -0.87
N PHE A 405 -2.82 8.33 0.40
CA PHE A 405 -2.12 9.53 0.84
C PHE A 405 -0.61 9.42 0.57
N SER A 406 -0.01 8.27 0.88
CA SER A 406 1.42 8.01 0.68
C SER A 406 1.80 8.04 -0.79
N LEU A 407 0.98 7.44 -1.66
CA LEU A 407 1.22 7.43 -3.10
C LEU A 407 1.14 8.83 -3.71
N LEU A 408 0.10 9.61 -3.36
CA LEU A 408 -0.05 10.99 -3.84
C LEU A 408 1.05 11.92 -3.30
N PHE A 409 1.49 11.69 -2.07
CA PHE A 409 2.63 12.41 -1.49
C PHE A 409 3.92 12.10 -2.27
N LEU A 410 4.21 10.83 -2.56
CA LEU A 410 5.37 10.44 -3.36
C LEU A 410 5.30 11.00 -4.79
N MET A 411 4.12 11.01 -5.42
CA MET A 411 3.91 11.64 -6.72
C MET A 411 4.23 13.15 -6.69
N SER A 412 3.76 13.86 -5.65
CA SER A 412 4.10 15.28 -5.47
C SER A 412 5.61 15.47 -5.30
N LYS A 413 6.26 14.63 -4.48
CA LYS A 413 7.72 14.66 -4.26
C LYS A 413 8.52 14.37 -5.53
N ALA A 414 7.95 13.58 -6.43
CA ALA A 414 8.49 13.33 -7.77
C ALA A 414 8.37 14.54 -8.73
N GLY A 415 7.66 15.59 -8.32
CA GLY A 415 7.46 16.84 -9.06
C GLY A 415 6.19 16.86 -9.92
N GLU A 416 5.37 15.82 -9.86
CA GLU A 416 4.10 15.77 -10.59
C GLU A 416 2.95 16.22 -9.70
N VAL A 417 2.56 17.48 -9.86
CA VAL A 417 1.51 18.12 -9.05
C VAL A 417 0.26 18.45 -9.84
N GLN A 418 0.28 18.36 -11.18
CA GLN A 418 -0.84 18.80 -12.02
C GLN A 418 -2.15 18.04 -11.75
N PRO A 419 -2.15 16.70 -11.56
CA PRO A 419 -3.37 15.97 -11.21
C PRO A 419 -3.98 16.47 -9.90
N LEU A 420 -3.13 16.72 -8.89
CA LEU A 420 -3.57 17.22 -7.58
C LEU A 420 -4.19 18.62 -7.68
N MET A 421 -3.58 19.50 -8.48
CA MET A 421 -4.12 20.85 -8.72
C MET A 421 -5.47 20.80 -9.42
N ARG A 422 -5.63 19.94 -10.43
CA ARG A 422 -6.91 19.72 -11.10
C ARG A 422 -7.97 19.20 -10.13
N SER A 423 -7.62 18.26 -9.25
CA SER A 423 -8.52 17.75 -8.23
C SER A 423 -9.00 18.84 -7.25
N ILE A 424 -8.15 19.81 -6.88
CA ILE A 424 -8.59 20.94 -6.04
C ILE A 424 -9.62 21.81 -6.78
N GLU A 425 -9.46 22.01 -8.08
CA GLU A 425 -10.36 22.84 -8.90
C GLU A 425 -11.70 22.15 -9.22
N GLU A 426 -11.66 20.88 -9.61
CA GLU A 426 -12.78 20.21 -10.29
C GLU A 426 -13.51 19.18 -9.41
N HIS A 427 -12.89 18.65 -8.35
CA HIS A 427 -13.46 17.51 -7.63
C HIS A 427 -14.78 17.86 -6.90
N PRO A 428 -15.87 17.08 -7.02
CA PRO A 428 -17.16 17.47 -6.45
C PRO A 428 -17.17 17.55 -4.90
N ASN A 429 -16.41 16.70 -4.23
CA ASN A 429 -16.32 16.67 -2.76
C ASN A 429 -15.29 17.69 -2.24
N SER A 430 -15.71 18.59 -1.34
CA SER A 430 -14.87 19.60 -0.69
C SER A 430 -13.84 19.01 0.28
N GLU A 431 -14.14 17.89 0.93
CA GLU A 431 -13.21 17.22 1.88
C GLU A 431 -12.00 16.67 1.14
N VAL A 432 -12.20 16.06 -0.03
CA VAL A 432 -11.11 15.62 -0.91
C VAL A 432 -10.25 16.80 -1.33
N ARG A 433 -10.86 17.94 -1.73
CA ARG A 433 -10.11 19.16 -2.07
C ARG A 433 -9.25 19.63 -0.89
N LEU A 434 -9.80 19.65 0.32
CA LEU A 434 -9.09 20.03 1.54
C LEU A 434 -7.94 19.07 1.87
N ALA A 435 -8.17 17.76 1.72
CA ALA A 435 -7.14 16.74 1.93
C ALA A 435 -5.95 16.92 0.97
N VAL A 436 -6.23 17.16 -0.31
CA VAL A 436 -5.19 17.41 -1.32
C VAL A 436 -4.42 18.71 -1.04
N VAL A 437 -5.10 19.79 -0.63
CA VAL A 437 -4.42 21.04 -0.22
C VAL A 437 -3.48 20.80 0.96
N LYS A 438 -3.94 20.07 1.99
CA LYS A 438 -3.11 19.73 3.16
C LYS A 438 -1.93 18.84 2.79
N LEU A 439 -2.13 17.85 1.94
CA LEU A 439 -1.07 16.97 1.43
C LEU A 439 0.03 17.79 0.74
N LEU A 440 -0.36 18.68 -0.16
CA LEU A 440 0.56 19.57 -0.86
C LEU A 440 1.26 20.56 0.07
N ALA A 441 0.57 21.08 1.09
CA ALA A 441 1.18 21.92 2.13
C ALA A 441 2.26 21.17 2.92
N LEU A 442 1.97 19.92 3.32
CA LEU A 442 2.91 19.05 4.03
C LEU A 442 4.10 18.64 3.16
N SER A 443 3.96 18.63 1.84
CA SER A 443 5.08 18.35 0.93
C SER A 443 6.19 19.41 1.00
N GLY A 444 5.87 20.64 1.42
CA GLY A 444 6.82 21.75 1.59
C GLY A 444 7.46 22.26 0.29
N GLN A 445 6.98 21.85 -0.88
CA GLN A 445 7.57 22.23 -2.16
C GLN A 445 7.29 23.70 -2.50
N GLN A 446 8.33 24.51 -2.70
CA GLN A 446 8.16 25.93 -3.03
C GLN A 446 7.58 26.15 -4.44
N ASP A 447 7.83 25.20 -5.36
CA ASP A 447 7.40 25.28 -6.75
C ASP A 447 5.87 25.32 -6.93
N ILE A 448 5.10 24.90 -5.92
CA ILE A 448 3.63 24.93 -5.97
C ILE A 448 3.05 26.30 -5.60
N LEU A 449 3.82 27.20 -4.97
CA LEU A 449 3.35 28.50 -4.51
C LEU A 449 2.72 29.37 -5.61
N PRO A 450 3.31 29.49 -6.82
CA PRO A 450 2.69 30.26 -7.90
C PRO A 450 1.32 29.72 -8.29
N ALA A 451 1.15 28.40 -8.26
CA ALA A 451 -0.09 27.75 -8.62
C ALA A 451 -1.15 27.92 -7.50
N PHE A 452 -0.76 27.80 -6.23
CA PHE A 452 -1.64 28.12 -5.09
C PHE A 452 -2.10 29.59 -5.07
N ARG A 453 -1.22 30.53 -5.39
CA ARG A 453 -1.59 31.96 -5.49
C ARG A 453 -2.64 32.19 -6.58
N ARG A 454 -2.51 31.53 -7.74
CA ARG A 454 -3.53 31.58 -8.80
C ARG A 454 -4.86 30.98 -8.34
N LEU A 455 -4.83 29.86 -7.62
CA LEU A 455 -6.03 29.24 -7.05
C LEU A 455 -6.74 30.15 -6.05
N ALA A 456 -6.00 30.77 -5.12
CA ALA A 456 -6.58 31.61 -4.08
C ALA A 456 -7.33 32.83 -4.63
N VAL A 457 -6.84 33.41 -5.73
CA VAL A 457 -7.48 34.54 -6.42
C VAL A 457 -8.72 34.10 -7.22
N ARG A 458 -8.82 32.83 -7.60
CA ARG A 458 -9.93 32.33 -8.42
C ARG A 458 -11.24 32.33 -7.62
N GLY A 459 -12.27 32.99 -8.15
CA GLY A 459 -13.58 33.13 -7.49
C GLY A 459 -14.36 31.82 -7.33
N SER A 460 -14.02 30.78 -8.10
CA SER A 460 -14.80 29.54 -8.21
C SER A 460 -14.60 28.53 -7.06
N LEU A 461 -13.62 28.72 -6.18
CA LEU A 461 -13.36 27.80 -5.08
C LEU A 461 -14.29 28.09 -3.88
N PRO A 462 -14.81 27.04 -3.20
CA PRO A 462 -15.48 27.16 -1.91
C PRO A 462 -14.64 27.94 -0.89
N THR A 463 -15.29 28.70 -0.01
CA THR A 463 -14.63 29.59 0.95
C THR A 463 -13.67 28.84 1.88
N GLU A 464 -14.03 27.62 2.27
CA GLU A 464 -13.25 26.74 3.13
C GLU A 464 -11.96 26.29 2.43
N VAL A 465 -12.07 25.86 1.17
CA VAL A 465 -10.93 25.43 0.35
C VAL A 465 -10.00 26.61 0.09
N ARG A 466 -10.55 27.79 -0.22
CA ARG A 466 -9.76 29.02 -0.41
C ARG A 466 -8.98 29.41 0.85
N SER A 467 -9.62 29.33 2.01
CA SER A 467 -8.99 29.60 3.31
C SER A 467 -7.85 28.62 3.57
N ALA A 468 -8.06 27.33 3.31
CA ALA A 468 -7.03 26.30 3.43
C ALA A 468 -5.86 26.52 2.45
N VAL A 469 -6.12 26.95 1.21
CA VAL A 469 -5.06 27.29 0.25
C VAL A 469 -4.23 28.49 0.74
N MET A 470 -4.87 29.51 1.30
CA MET A 470 -4.17 30.67 1.87
C MET A 470 -3.31 30.28 3.09
N GLU A 471 -3.84 29.42 3.95
CA GLU A 471 -3.09 28.86 5.08
C GLU A 471 -1.89 28.05 4.59
N ALA A 472 -2.07 27.20 3.58
CA ALA A 472 -0.99 26.43 2.97
C ALA A 472 0.10 27.32 2.36
N ILE A 473 -0.27 28.39 1.65
CA ILE A 473 0.69 29.39 1.14
C ILE A 473 1.52 29.97 2.29
N TYR A 474 0.86 30.35 3.40
CA TYR A 474 1.55 30.88 4.57
C TYR A 474 2.51 29.84 5.16
N GLN A 475 2.03 28.62 5.41
CA GLN A 475 2.83 27.51 5.96
C GLN A 475 4.08 27.25 5.11
N ILE A 476 3.95 27.06 3.79
CA ILE A 476 5.07 26.80 2.89
C ILE A 476 6.03 27.99 2.84
N SER A 477 5.52 29.23 2.81
CA SER A 477 6.36 30.43 2.77
C SER A 477 7.12 30.70 4.07
N SER A 478 6.59 30.21 5.20
CA SER A 478 7.20 30.38 6.52
C SER A 478 8.29 29.33 6.81
N GLN A 479 8.35 28.26 6.03
CA GLN A 479 9.39 27.25 6.18
C GLN A 479 10.74 27.81 5.68
N PRO A 480 11.81 27.71 6.47
CA PRO A 480 13.13 28.19 6.06
C PRO A 480 13.55 27.44 4.81
N SER A 481 13.84 28.17 3.73
CA SER A 481 14.34 27.58 2.48
C SER A 481 15.67 26.89 2.78
N THR A 482 15.67 25.56 2.80
CA THR A 482 16.87 24.74 3.06
C THR A 482 17.94 24.92 1.96
N ASP A 483 17.60 25.59 0.86
CA ASP A 483 18.50 25.95 -0.24
C ASP A 483 19.56 27.03 0.08
N THR A 484 19.60 27.62 1.28
CA THR A 484 20.54 28.75 1.56
C THR A 484 21.97 28.31 1.95
N THR A 485 22.32 27.03 1.83
CA THR A 485 23.65 26.53 2.26
C THR A 485 24.50 26.09 1.07
N HIS A 486 25.07 27.05 0.34
CA HIS A 486 26.46 27.04 -0.19
C HIS A 486 26.66 28.14 -1.26
N VAL A 487 26.86 29.37 -0.81
CA VAL A 487 27.69 30.36 -1.53
C VAL A 487 28.74 30.85 -0.53
N ALA A 488 29.83 30.09 -0.41
CA ALA A 488 31.10 30.50 0.19
C ALA A 488 32.21 29.68 -0.44
#